data_AF-A0A0F8GTN7-F1
#
_entry.id   AF-A0A0F8GTN7-F1
#
_cell.length_a   1.000
_cell.length_b   1.000
_cell.length_c   1.000
_cell.angle_alpha   90.00
_cell.angle_beta   90.00
_cell.angle_gamma   90.00
#
_symmetry.space_group_name_H-M   'P 1'
#
loop_
_entity.id
_entity.type
_entity.pdbx_description
1 polymer ?
#
loop_
_entity_poly.entity_id
_entity_poly.type
_entity_poly.pdbx_seq_one_letter_code
_entity_poly.pdbx_strand_id
1 'polypeptide(L)'
;MIPLGMGLLFYYAGVLTENAEQNWFIGIRTPWTLSSENVWKRTNCLGGKLFRIAGITAFSGVFFPEYAIYFILVPAVIVVVITVVYSYLEYKKELKEK
;
A
#
# COMPACT_ATOMS: atom_id res chain seq x y z
N MET A 1 5.20 19.47 -11.43
CA MET A 1 4.85 18.30 -12.29
C MET A 1 5.08 16.97 -11.60
N ILE A 2 6.25 16.72 -11.00
CA ILE A 2 6.57 15.43 -10.34
C ILE A 2 5.53 14.96 -9.30
N PRO A 3 5.01 15.80 -8.38
CA PRO A 3 4.07 15.35 -7.35
C PRO A 3 2.71 14.93 -7.91
N LEU A 4 2.31 15.55 -9.00
CA LEU A 4 1.05 15.30 -9.71
C LEU A 4 1.07 13.92 -10.37
N GLY A 5 2.18 13.60 -11.06
CA GLY A 5 2.39 12.27 -11.65
C GLY A 5 2.50 11.18 -10.60
N MET A 6 3.23 11.42 -9.50
CA MET A 6 3.37 10.43 -8.43
C MET A 6 2.08 10.21 -7.64
N GLY A 7 1.30 11.27 -7.41
CA GLY A 7 -0.01 11.16 -6.77
C GLY A 7 -0.96 10.27 -7.56
N LEU A 8 -1.03 10.46 -8.88
CA LEU A 8 -1.82 9.58 -9.77
C LEU A 8 -1.28 8.15 -9.75
N LEU A 9 0.04 7.97 -9.87
CA LEU A 9 0.66 6.65 -9.83
C LEU A 9 0.30 5.89 -8.55
N PHE A 10 0.45 6.51 -7.37
CA PHE A 10 0.09 5.90 -6.10
C PHE A 10 -1.40 5.60 -6.00
N TYR A 11 -2.25 6.50 -6.48
CA TYR A 11 -3.69 6.27 -6.47
C TYR A 11 -4.09 5.05 -7.30
N TYR A 12 -3.63 4.97 -8.55
CA TYR A 12 -3.93 3.85 -9.44
C TYR A 12 -3.24 2.56 -9.00
N ALA A 13 -2.01 2.63 -8.48
CA ALA A 13 -1.34 1.49 -7.87
C ALA A 13 -2.12 0.96 -6.67
N GLY A 14 -2.72 1.85 -5.87
CA GLY A 14 -3.60 1.48 -4.77
C GLY A 14 -4.86 0.76 -5.24
N VAL A 15 -5.54 1.26 -6.28
CA VAL A 15 -6.70 0.59 -6.89
C VAL A 15 -6.33 -0.79 -7.42
N LEU A 16 -5.19 -0.89 -8.12
CA LEU A 16 -4.71 -2.16 -8.66
C LEU A 16 -4.37 -3.15 -7.54
N THR A 17 -3.70 -2.69 -6.49
CA THR A 17 -3.32 -3.52 -5.34
C THR A 17 -4.54 -4.07 -4.62
N GLU A 18 -5.56 -3.24 -4.36
CA GLU A 18 -6.78 -3.67 -3.66
C GLU A 18 -7.58 -4.75 -4.40
N ASN A 19 -7.59 -4.70 -5.72
CA ASN A 19 -8.32 -5.65 -6.56
C ASN A 19 -7.45 -6.81 -7.07
N ALA A 20 -6.16 -6.84 -6.72
CA ALA A 20 -5.27 -7.90 -7.15
C ALA A 20 -5.57 -9.20 -6.39
N GLU A 21 -5.93 -10.25 -7.13
CA GLU A 21 -5.94 -11.61 -6.60
C GLU A 21 -4.51 -12.10 -6.31
N GLN A 22 -4.37 -13.20 -5.58
CA GLN A 22 -3.06 -13.71 -5.19
C GLN A 22 -2.22 -14.08 -6.42
N ASN A 23 -1.11 -13.35 -6.61
CA ASN A 23 -0.27 -13.49 -7.79
C ASN A 23 1.19 -13.15 -7.49
N TRP A 24 2.08 -13.45 -8.44
CA TRP A 24 3.52 -13.25 -8.29
C TRP A 24 4.02 -11.86 -8.68
N PHE A 25 3.20 -10.99 -9.26
CA PHE A 25 3.62 -9.73 -9.88
C PHE A 25 3.15 -8.48 -9.13
N ILE A 26 1.88 -8.42 -8.75
CA ILE A 26 1.17 -7.25 -8.23
C ILE A 26 0.75 -7.49 -6.78
N GLY A 27 0.98 -6.49 -5.92
CA GLY A 27 0.54 -6.49 -4.52
C GLY A 27 1.66 -6.63 -3.50
N ILE A 28 1.28 -6.69 -2.23
CA ILE A 28 2.18 -6.83 -1.08
C ILE A 28 2.50 -8.31 -0.90
N ARG A 29 3.70 -8.70 -1.34
CA ARG A 29 4.16 -10.09 -1.46
C ARG A 29 5.14 -10.46 -0.34
N THR A 30 4.61 -10.63 0.85
CA THR A 30 5.34 -11.27 1.96
C THR A 30 5.22 -12.80 1.88
N PRO A 31 6.14 -13.58 2.48
CA PRO A 31 6.09 -15.04 2.44
C PRO A 31 4.75 -15.62 2.92
N TRP A 32 4.13 -14.99 3.92
CA TRP A 32 2.83 -15.41 4.46
C TRP A 32 1.65 -14.98 3.59
N THR A 33 1.66 -13.79 2.98
CA THR A 33 0.60 -13.41 2.02
C THR A 33 0.59 -14.32 0.80
N LEU A 34 1.74 -14.86 0.38
CA LEU A 34 1.82 -15.84 -0.71
C LEU A 34 1.42 -17.26 -0.28
N SER A 35 1.26 -17.50 1.02
CA SER A 35 0.87 -18.81 1.55
C SER A 35 -0.62 -18.89 1.89
N SER A 36 -1.33 -17.75 1.95
CA SER A 36 -2.74 -17.68 2.32
C SER A 36 -3.47 -16.59 1.54
N GLU A 37 -4.51 -17.01 0.81
CA GLU A 37 -5.37 -16.11 0.04
C GLU A 37 -6.15 -15.15 0.96
N ASN A 38 -6.46 -15.56 2.19
CA ASN A 38 -7.16 -14.72 3.15
C ASN A 38 -6.27 -13.59 3.66
N VAL A 39 -5.03 -13.90 4.05
CA VAL A 39 -4.03 -12.90 4.46
C VAL A 39 -3.68 -11.98 3.29
N TRP A 40 -3.61 -12.53 2.07
CA TRP A 40 -3.45 -11.75 0.85
C TRP A 40 -4.56 -10.72 0.67
N LYS A 41 -5.83 -11.15 0.63
CA LYS A 41 -6.99 -10.25 0.39
C LYS A 41 -7.07 -9.16 1.44
N ARG A 42 -6.90 -9.50 2.73
CA ARG A 42 -6.97 -8.51 3.82
C ARG A 42 -5.83 -7.51 3.76
N THR A 43 -4.60 -7.96 3.52
CA THR A 43 -3.42 -7.09 3.43
C THR A 43 -3.49 -6.15 2.23
N ASN A 44 -3.82 -6.68 1.06
CA ASN A 44 -3.86 -5.91 -0.18
C ASN A 44 -5.07 -4.95 -0.22
N CYS A 45 -6.21 -5.31 0.37
CA CYS A 45 -7.33 -4.39 0.53
C CYS A 45 -6.95 -3.17 1.39
N LEU A 46 -6.29 -3.40 2.53
CA LEU A 46 -5.80 -2.32 3.38
C LEU A 46 -4.70 -1.51 2.67
N GLY A 47 -3.72 -2.18 2.07
CA GLY A 47 -2.62 -1.55 1.37
C GLY A 47 -3.09 -0.67 0.22
N GLY A 48 -4.07 -1.12 -0.57
CA GLY A 48 -4.63 -0.33 -1.66
C GLY A 48 -5.37 0.93 -1.17
N LYS A 49 -6.12 0.86 -0.06
CA LYS A 49 -6.71 2.03 0.60
C LYS A 49 -5.64 3.03 1.05
N LEU A 50 -4.57 2.54 1.68
CA LEU A 50 -3.46 3.36 2.14
C LEU A 50 -2.70 4.02 0.97
N PHE A 51 -2.45 3.29 -0.11
CA PHE A 51 -1.83 3.84 -1.33
C PHE A 51 -2.68 4.92 -1.99
N ARG A 52 -4.02 4.76 -2.01
CA ARG A 52 -4.93 5.82 -2.48
C ARG A 52 -4.83 7.08 -1.65
N ILE A 53 -4.81 6.95 -0.31
CA ILE A 53 -4.61 8.09 0.60
C ILE A 53 -3.24 8.74 0.37
N ALA A 54 -2.18 7.94 0.26
CA ALA A 54 -0.83 8.42 -0.02
C ALA A 54 -0.74 9.17 -1.35
N GLY A 55 -1.46 8.74 -2.38
CA GLY A 55 -1.55 9.45 -3.66
C GLY A 55 -2.23 10.81 -3.54
N ILE A 56 -3.31 10.92 -2.77
CA ILE A 56 -3.97 12.20 -2.48
C ILE A 56 -3.04 13.14 -1.69
N THR A 57 -2.31 12.61 -0.71
CA THR A 57 -1.32 13.39 0.05
C THR A 57 -0.13 13.82 -0.82
N ALA A 58 0.33 12.98 -1.74
CA ALA A 58 1.37 13.37 -2.69
C ALA A 58 0.89 14.48 -3.65
N PHE A 59 -0.39 14.46 -4.03
CA PHE A 59 -0.99 15.50 -4.88
C PHE A 59 -1.04 16.86 -4.18
N SER A 60 -1.30 16.92 -2.87
CA SER A 60 -1.26 18.19 -2.13
C SER A 60 0.14 18.80 -2.03
N GLY A 61 1.21 18.03 -2.30
CA GLY A 61 2.57 18.52 -2.44
C GLY A 61 2.77 19.54 -3.58
N VAL A 62 1.80 19.70 -4.49
CA VAL A 62 1.81 20.75 -5.52
C VAL A 62 1.72 22.16 -4.91
N PHE A 63 1.03 22.32 -3.77
CA PHE A 63 0.89 23.61 -3.09
C PHE A 63 2.16 24.01 -2.32
N PHE A 64 3.07 23.06 -2.06
CA PHE A 64 4.30 23.26 -1.30
C PHE A 64 5.51 22.67 -2.04
N PRO A 65 6.00 23.32 -3.11
CA PRO A 65 7.03 22.76 -3.98
C PRO A 65 8.33 22.38 -3.26
N GLU A 66 8.72 23.16 -2.25
CA GLU A 66 9.94 22.95 -1.46
C GLU A 66 9.87 21.66 -0.61
N TYR A 67 8.67 21.28 -0.16
CA TYR A 67 8.45 20.07 0.64
C TYR A 67 7.88 18.91 -0.15
N ALA A 68 7.71 19.06 -1.46
CA ALA A 68 7.01 18.10 -2.30
C ALA A 68 7.57 16.67 -2.21
N ILE A 69 8.88 16.52 -2.04
CA ILE A 69 9.51 15.21 -1.87
C ILE A 69 9.10 14.51 -0.56
N TYR A 70 8.91 15.27 0.52
CA TYR A 70 8.45 14.73 1.80
C TYR A 70 6.99 14.28 1.73
N PHE A 71 6.14 15.03 1.01
CA PHE A 71 4.74 14.64 0.74
C PHE A 71 4.61 13.36 -0.07
N ILE A 72 5.65 12.95 -0.81
CA ILE A 72 5.68 11.68 -1.54
C ILE A 72 6.26 10.56 -0.68
N LEU A 73 7.45 10.79 -0.10
CA LEU A 73 8.20 9.75 0.62
C LEU A 73 7.56 9.37 1.95
N VAL A 74 7.11 10.35 2.75
CA VAL A 74 6.58 10.09 4.09
C VAL A 74 5.35 9.18 4.04
N PRO A 75 4.32 9.47 3.22
CA PRO A 75 3.18 8.56 3.10
C PRO A 75 3.58 7.19 2.54
N ALA A 76 4.46 7.13 1.53
CA ALA A 76 4.89 5.88 0.93
C ALA A 76 5.57 4.95 1.95
N VAL A 77 6.49 5.49 2.76
CA VAL A 77 7.17 4.72 3.82
C VAL A 77 6.16 4.26 4.88
N ILE A 78 5.23 5.13 5.28
CA ILE A 78 4.18 4.78 6.24
C ILE A 78 3.33 3.61 5.70
N VAL A 79 2.91 3.66 4.43
CA VAL A 79 2.15 2.57 3.81
C VAL A 79 2.93 1.26 3.85
N VAL A 80 4.22 1.27 3.49
CA VAL A 80 5.06 0.06 3.53
C VAL A 80 5.14 -0.50 4.95
N VAL A 81 5.44 0.33 5.95
CA VAL A 81 5.55 -0.12 7.35
C VAL A 81 4.23 -0.70 7.84
N ILE A 82 3.11 0.01 7.62
CA ILE A 82 1.79 -0.44 8.06
C ILE A 82 1.42 -1.77 7.39
N THR A 83 1.59 -1.87 6.08
CA THR A 83 1.20 -3.07 5.33
C THR A 83 2.02 -4.29 5.69
N VAL A 84 3.34 -4.13 5.87
CA VAL A 84 4.21 -5.23 6.30
C VAL A 84 3.85 -5.69 7.72
N VAL A 85 3.70 -4.77 8.66
CA VAL A 85 3.31 -5.11 10.05
C VAL A 85 1.92 -5.76 10.08
N TYR A 86 0.94 -5.18 9.39
CA TYR A 86 -0.42 -5.70 9.33
C TYR A 86 -0.45 -7.11 8.73
N SER A 87 0.31 -7.35 7.66
CA SER A 87 0.37 -8.66 7.03
C SER A 87 0.88 -9.75 7.99
N TYR A 88 1.89 -9.42 8.82
CA TYR A 88 2.41 -10.34 9.83
C TYR A 88 1.41 -10.61 10.95
N LEU A 89 0.72 -9.57 11.42
CA LEU A 89 -0.34 -9.70 12.43
C LEU A 89 -1.48 -10.58 11.94
N GLU A 90 -1.90 -10.39 10.69
CA GLU A 90 -2.96 -11.17 10.06
C GLU A 90 -2.55 -12.63 9.88
N TYR A 91 -1.30 -12.89 9.46
CA TYR A 91 -0.76 -14.24 9.40
C TYR A 91 -0.73 -14.93 10.78
N LYS A 92 -0.27 -14.21 11.81
CA LYS A 92 -0.24 -14.73 13.18
C LYS A 92 -1.66 -15.03 13.71
N LYS A 93 -2.65 -14.24 13.31
CA LYS A 93 -4.05 -14.48 13.64
C LYS A 93 -4.55 -15.75 12.99
N GLU A 94 -4.30 -15.94 11.69
CA GLU A 94 -4.69 -17.15 10.98
C GLU A 94 -4.07 -18.42 11.59
N LEU A 95 -2.79 -18.37 11.99
CA LEU A 95 -2.13 -19.49 12.67
C LEU A 95 -2.70 -19.84 14.04
N LYS A 96 -3.38 -18.90 14.72
CA LYS A 96 -4.03 -19.16 16.02
C LYS A 96 -5.45 -19.70 15.88
N GLU A 97 -6.11 -19.43 14.77
CA GLU A 97 -7.47 -19.87 14.47
C GLU A 97 -7.51 -21.25 13.78
N LYS A 98 -6.36 -21.70 13.25
CA LYS A 98 -6.11 -23.08 12.79
C LYS A 98 -5.67 -23.97 13.94
#